data_AF-G1N8V2-F1
#
_entry.id   AF-G1N8V2-F1
#
_cell.length_a   1.000
_cell.length_b   1.000
_cell.length_c   1.000
_cell.angle_alpha   90.00
_cell.angle_beta   90.00
_cell.angle_gamma   90.00
#
_symmetry.space_group_name_H-M   'P 1'
#
loop_
_entity.id
_entity.type
_entity.pdbx_description
1 polymer ?
#
loop_
_entity_poly.entity_id
_entity_poly.type
_entity_poly.pdbx_seq_one_letter_code
_entity_poly.pdbx_strand_id
1 'polypeptide(L)'
;IHLSLLHYCSHFPAEIPDFLTEEECKLIIHLAQLKGLQKSQILPTDDYEEAMEMIEISQMDFFNLLDHNQDGQLQLKEVLTHTRLGNGRWMTPENIREMYTAVKADPDGNGVLSLEEFKRLNIRDFHKYIGSQKVKTSDAVRNSQHTWLYQGEGAHQVMRAIRQRVMRLTRLPPEIVEHSEPLQVVRYDQGGHYHAHMDSGPVFPETACSHTKLVANESAPFETSCRYVTVLFYLNNVTGGGETVFPIADNRTYEEMSLIQNDVDLRDTRKNCDKGNLRVKPQQGTAVFWYNYLSDGEGWVGELDDFALHGGCLVTQGTKWIANNWINVDPNRLRQQRFQQEMERYAGSGAGASGEWTVDKAYSGLHVEL
;
A
#
# COMPACT_ATOMS: atom_id res chain seq x y z
N ILE A 1 21.98 -2.66 -17.09
CA ILE A 1 21.03 -1.79 -16.39
C ILE A 1 21.63 -1.47 -15.02
N HIS A 2 22.10 -0.24 -14.81
CA HIS A 2 22.38 0.30 -13.47
C HIS A 2 21.21 1.22 -13.13
N LEU A 3 20.61 1.07 -11.95
CA LEU A 3 19.62 2.01 -11.46
C LEU A 3 20.34 3.33 -11.11
N SER A 4 19.69 4.46 -11.40
CA SER A 4 20.31 5.78 -11.53
C SER A 4 21.03 6.30 -10.27
N LEU A 5 21.95 7.24 -10.46
CA LEU A 5 22.67 7.98 -9.40
C LEU A 5 21.77 8.84 -8.47
N LEU A 6 20.50 9.08 -8.81
CA LEU A 6 19.57 9.83 -7.96
C LEU A 6 19.29 9.12 -6.62
N HIS A 7 19.52 7.81 -6.57
CA HIS A 7 19.32 6.98 -5.38
C HIS A 7 20.21 7.36 -4.19
N TYR A 8 21.32 8.07 -4.43
CA TYR A 8 22.26 8.47 -3.39
C TYR A 8 21.93 9.79 -2.67
N CYS A 9 20.94 10.56 -3.14
CA CYS A 9 20.84 11.98 -2.78
C CYS A 9 19.68 12.38 -1.86
N SER A 10 18.68 11.53 -1.60
CA SER A 10 17.60 11.93 -0.69
C SER A 10 16.75 10.76 -0.19
N HIS A 11 16.68 10.58 1.13
CA HIS A 11 15.62 9.83 1.81
C HIS A 11 14.26 10.56 1.77
N PHE A 12 14.11 11.54 0.86
CA PHE A 12 13.05 12.53 0.92
C PHE A 12 12.14 12.45 -0.29
N PRO A 13 10.83 12.62 -0.08
CA PRO A 13 9.94 12.89 -1.20
C PRO A 13 10.34 14.22 -1.83
N ALA A 14 10.58 14.20 -3.13
CA ALA A 14 10.83 15.40 -3.90
C ALA A 14 9.51 15.87 -4.52
N GLU A 15 9.22 17.16 -4.34
CA GLU A 15 8.04 17.82 -4.88
C GLU A 15 8.37 18.52 -6.19
N ILE A 16 7.53 18.33 -7.20
CA ILE A 16 7.66 18.93 -8.52
C ILE A 16 6.35 19.66 -8.83
N PRO A 17 6.27 20.97 -8.55
CA PRO A 17 5.12 21.78 -8.91
C PRO A 17 4.89 21.77 -10.42
N ASP A 18 3.63 21.91 -10.83
CA ASP A 18 3.23 22.03 -12.24
C ASP A 18 3.70 20.86 -13.14
N PHE A 19 3.88 19.66 -12.56
CA PHE A 19 4.26 18.47 -13.32
C PHE A 19 3.18 18.09 -14.33
N LEU A 20 1.89 18.20 -13.95
CA LEU A 20 0.73 18.06 -14.82
C LEU A 20 0.05 19.42 -15.00
N THR A 21 -0.51 19.66 -16.18
CA THR A 21 -1.37 20.83 -16.39
C THR A 21 -2.78 20.58 -15.82
N GLU A 22 -3.54 21.66 -15.57
CA GLU A 22 -4.92 21.53 -15.09
C GLU A 22 -5.81 20.68 -16.01
N GLU A 23 -5.64 20.80 -17.33
CA GLU A 23 -6.42 20.06 -18.32
C GLU A 23 -6.06 18.57 -18.33
N GLU A 24 -4.79 18.23 -18.12
CA GLU A 24 -4.37 16.84 -17.97
C GLU A 24 -4.95 16.22 -16.70
N CYS A 25 -4.97 16.96 -15.59
CA CYS A 25 -5.63 16.51 -14.36
C CYS A 25 -7.12 16.25 -14.56
N LYS A 26 -7.85 17.18 -15.20
CA LYS A 26 -9.28 17.02 -15.52
C LYS A 26 -9.53 15.80 -16.40
N LEU A 27 -8.70 15.58 -17.42
CA LEU A 27 -8.81 14.41 -18.29
C LEU A 27 -8.64 13.10 -17.52
N ILE A 28 -7.62 13.00 -16.66
CA ILE A 28 -7.38 11.78 -15.85
C ILE A 28 -8.60 11.47 -14.98
N ILE A 29 -9.14 12.48 -14.29
CA ILE A 29 -10.35 12.33 -13.47
C ILE A 29 -11.53 11.86 -14.34
N HIS A 30 -11.73 12.48 -15.51
CA HIS A 30 -12.83 12.13 -16.40
C HIS A 30 -12.73 10.69 -16.93
N LEU A 31 -11.54 10.27 -17.36
CA LEU A 31 -11.30 8.89 -17.80
C LEU A 31 -11.55 7.87 -16.68
N ALA A 32 -11.14 8.20 -15.45
CA ALA A 32 -11.39 7.36 -14.28
C ALA A 32 -12.89 7.24 -13.96
N GLN A 33 -13.63 8.35 -14.05
CA GLN A 33 -15.09 8.36 -13.87
C GLN A 33 -15.81 7.54 -14.94
N LEU A 34 -15.42 7.67 -16.21
CA LEU A 34 -15.98 6.90 -17.32
C LEU A 34 -15.74 5.39 -17.18
N LYS A 35 -14.55 5.00 -16.71
CA LYS A 35 -14.24 3.60 -16.45
C LYS A 35 -15.02 3.03 -15.24
N GLY A 36 -15.42 3.89 -14.33
CA GLY A 36 -16.02 3.51 -13.05
C GLY A 36 -14.97 3.21 -12.00
N LEU A 37 -15.27 3.62 -10.75
CA LEU A 37 -14.42 3.38 -9.59
C LEU A 37 -14.99 2.26 -8.72
N GLN A 38 -14.10 1.47 -8.12
CA GLN A 38 -14.42 0.43 -7.16
C GLN A 38 -13.89 0.79 -5.78
N LYS A 39 -14.43 0.19 -4.71
CA LYS A 39 -13.90 0.40 -3.36
C LYS A 39 -12.46 -0.11 -3.28
N SER A 40 -11.56 0.69 -2.72
CA SER A 40 -10.13 0.37 -2.68
C SER A 40 -9.75 -0.73 -1.71
N GLN A 41 -10.62 -1.01 -0.75
CA GLN A 41 -10.45 -2.13 0.16
C GLN A 41 -11.81 -2.82 0.29
N ILE A 42 -11.78 -4.14 0.17
CA ILE A 42 -12.92 -4.99 0.51
C ILE A 42 -12.91 -5.10 2.03
N LEU A 43 -14.05 -4.82 2.66
CA LEU A 43 -14.18 -5.01 4.10
C LEU A 43 -14.09 -6.51 4.39
N PRO A 44 -13.38 -6.93 5.45
CA PRO A 44 -13.29 -8.34 5.80
C PRO A 44 -14.68 -8.97 5.89
N THR A 45 -14.84 -10.11 5.21
CA THR A 45 -16.01 -11.01 5.33
C THR A 45 -15.69 -12.14 6.29
N ASP A 46 -16.71 -12.87 6.73
CA ASP A 46 -16.60 -13.96 7.71
C ASP A 46 -15.67 -15.12 7.25
N ASP A 47 -15.32 -15.20 5.95
CA ASP A 47 -14.54 -16.30 5.34
C ASP A 47 -13.07 -16.41 5.82
N TYR A 48 -12.55 -15.44 6.58
CA TYR A 48 -11.20 -15.52 7.17
C TYR A 48 -11.11 -16.48 8.35
N GLU A 49 -12.25 -16.91 8.91
CA GLU A 49 -12.32 -17.94 9.96
C GLU A 49 -11.56 -19.22 9.55
N GLU A 50 -11.63 -19.61 8.26
CA GLU A 50 -10.98 -20.84 7.75
C GLU A 50 -9.45 -20.72 7.62
N ALA A 51 -8.91 -19.52 7.35
CA ALA A 51 -7.47 -19.35 7.10
C ALA A 51 -6.63 -19.34 8.40
N MET A 52 -7.19 -18.82 9.50
CA MET A 52 -6.54 -18.87 10.82
C MET A 52 -6.65 -20.24 11.49
N GLU A 53 -7.67 -21.04 11.17
CA GLU A 53 -7.77 -22.42 11.64
C GLU A 53 -6.63 -23.32 11.14
N MET A 54 -5.95 -22.92 10.03
CA MET A 54 -4.82 -23.66 9.48
C MET A 54 -3.46 -23.32 10.09
N ILE A 55 -3.39 -22.36 11.02
CA ILE A 55 -2.14 -21.97 11.68
C ILE A 55 -2.09 -22.64 13.07
N GLU A 56 -1.41 -23.77 13.19
CA GLU A 56 -1.11 -24.43 14.47
C GLU A 56 0.03 -23.70 15.21
N ILE A 57 -0.19 -22.46 15.63
CA ILE A 57 0.71 -21.76 16.56
C ILE A 57 0.20 -21.96 17.98
N SER A 58 1.08 -22.35 18.92
CA SER A 58 0.68 -22.48 20.32
C SER A 58 0.35 -21.11 20.92
N GLN A 59 -0.56 -21.05 21.90
CA GLN A 59 -0.86 -19.79 22.60
C GLN A 59 0.40 -19.11 23.17
N MET A 60 1.38 -19.92 23.60
CA MET A 60 2.64 -19.42 24.13
C MET A 60 3.51 -18.78 23.04
N ASP A 61 3.62 -19.41 21.88
CA ASP A 61 4.40 -18.87 20.77
C ASP A 61 3.79 -17.57 20.23
N PHE A 62 2.45 -17.51 20.20
CA PHE A 62 1.75 -16.28 19.83
C PHE A 62 1.93 -15.18 20.87
N PHE A 63 1.89 -15.50 22.17
CA PHE A 63 2.20 -14.52 23.23
C PHE A 63 3.63 -13.97 23.08
N ASN A 64 4.61 -14.86 22.92
CA ASN A 64 6.02 -14.48 22.76
C ASN A 64 6.28 -13.67 21.47
N LEU A 65 5.47 -13.88 20.43
CA LEU A 65 5.53 -13.09 19.20
C LEU A 65 5.04 -11.66 19.43
N LEU A 66 4.01 -11.47 20.26
CA LEU A 66 3.47 -10.16 20.56
C LEU A 66 4.30 -9.42 21.62
N ASP A 67 4.85 -10.12 22.63
CA ASP A 67 5.66 -9.57 23.73
C ASP A 67 7.06 -9.14 23.24
N HIS A 68 7.13 -7.94 22.66
CA HIS A 68 8.32 -7.44 21.99
C HIS A 68 9.43 -7.07 22.97
N ASN A 69 9.07 -6.56 24.16
CA ASN A 69 10.07 -6.23 25.20
C ASN A 69 10.34 -7.38 26.18
N GLN A 70 9.66 -8.52 26.01
CA GLN A 70 9.85 -9.76 26.77
C GLN A 70 9.67 -9.57 28.28
N ASP A 71 8.74 -8.71 28.69
CA ASP A 71 8.47 -8.45 30.11
C ASP A 71 7.33 -9.31 30.69
N GLY A 72 6.74 -10.18 29.86
CA GLY A 72 5.67 -11.09 30.26
C GLY A 72 4.29 -10.42 30.36
N GLN A 73 4.14 -9.21 29.82
CA GLN A 73 2.87 -8.47 29.79
C GLN A 73 2.64 -7.83 28.41
N LEU A 74 1.56 -8.20 27.72
CA LEU A 74 1.22 -7.57 26.45
C LEU A 74 0.63 -6.18 26.67
N GLN A 75 1.39 -5.17 26.28
CA GLN A 75 0.94 -3.80 26.28
C GLN A 75 0.18 -3.46 25.01
N LEU A 76 -0.66 -2.43 25.09
CA LEU A 76 -1.49 -1.98 23.97
C LEU A 76 -0.67 -1.68 22.70
N LYS A 77 0.50 -1.06 22.87
CA LYS A 77 1.43 -0.74 21.79
C LYS A 77 1.93 -2.00 21.06
N GLU A 78 2.13 -3.10 21.77
CA GLU A 78 2.64 -4.37 21.21
C GLU A 78 1.57 -5.14 20.42
N VAL A 79 0.31 -5.01 20.85
CA VAL A 79 -0.82 -5.55 20.08
C VAL A 79 -1.08 -4.69 18.84
N LEU A 80 -0.90 -3.37 18.93
CA LEU A 80 -1.10 -2.43 17.82
C LEU A 80 -0.01 -2.50 16.74
N THR A 81 1.22 -2.92 17.04
CA THR A 81 2.24 -3.15 15.99
C THR A 81 1.74 -4.22 15.00
N HIS A 82 1.01 -5.22 15.49
CA HIS A 82 0.44 -6.31 14.70
C HIS A 82 -0.93 -5.97 14.08
N THR A 83 -0.96 -4.93 13.24
CA THR A 83 -2.17 -4.44 12.53
C THR A 83 -2.93 -5.51 11.72
N ARG A 84 -2.25 -6.60 11.32
CA ARG A 84 -2.85 -7.75 10.62
C ARG A 84 -3.94 -8.46 11.45
N LEU A 85 -3.90 -8.34 12.78
CA LEU A 85 -4.94 -8.90 13.67
C LEU A 85 -6.31 -8.27 13.43
N GLY A 86 -6.37 -7.04 12.91
CA GLY A 86 -7.62 -6.39 12.53
C GLY A 86 -8.22 -6.89 11.20
N ASN A 87 -7.51 -7.74 10.43
CA ASN A 87 -7.92 -8.26 9.13
C ASN A 87 -8.44 -7.15 8.16
N GLY A 88 -7.71 -6.04 8.06
CA GLY A 88 -8.12 -4.89 7.26
C GLY A 88 -9.00 -3.87 7.98
N ARG A 89 -9.46 -4.15 9.20
CA ARG A 89 -9.92 -3.12 10.14
C ARG A 89 -8.71 -2.44 10.79
N TRP A 90 -8.72 -1.12 10.86
CA TRP A 90 -7.76 -0.35 11.63
C TRP A 90 -8.06 -0.51 13.12
N MET A 91 -7.08 -1.01 13.87
CA MET A 91 -7.20 -1.19 15.33
C MET A 91 -6.72 0.07 16.02
N THR A 92 -7.52 0.58 16.96
CA THR A 92 -7.16 1.73 17.80
C THR A 92 -7.01 1.29 19.26
N PRO A 93 -6.30 2.08 20.09
CA PRO A 93 -6.29 1.92 21.54
C PRO A 93 -7.67 1.66 22.14
N GLU A 94 -8.67 2.42 21.70
CA GLU A 94 -10.05 2.29 22.19
C GLU A 94 -10.68 0.96 21.76
N ASN A 95 -10.52 0.55 20.51
CA ASN A 95 -11.12 -0.70 20.02
C ASN A 95 -10.54 -1.93 20.69
N ILE A 96 -9.25 -1.93 21.02
CA ILE A 96 -8.62 -3.05 21.74
C ILE A 96 -9.13 -3.09 23.18
N ARG A 97 -9.26 -1.96 23.87
CA ARG A 97 -9.84 -1.91 25.22
C ARG A 97 -11.30 -2.37 25.26
N GLU A 98 -12.10 -1.94 24.28
CA GLU A 98 -13.48 -2.42 24.11
C GLU A 98 -13.52 -3.93 23.90
N MET A 99 -12.62 -4.46 23.06
CA MET A 99 -12.49 -5.89 22.82
C MET A 99 -12.10 -6.65 24.09
N TYR A 100 -11.08 -6.18 24.84
CA TYR A 100 -10.67 -6.77 26.11
C TYR A 100 -11.80 -6.81 27.12
N THR A 101 -12.58 -5.73 27.21
CA THR A 101 -13.75 -5.67 28.10
C THR A 101 -14.82 -6.66 27.66
N ALA A 102 -15.09 -6.77 26.35
CA ALA A 102 -16.14 -7.63 25.82
C ALA A 102 -15.85 -9.13 26.04
N VAL A 103 -14.59 -9.54 25.87
CA VAL A 103 -14.16 -10.94 26.06
C VAL A 103 -13.63 -11.21 27.48
N LYS A 104 -13.69 -10.21 28.37
CA LYS A 104 -13.18 -10.27 29.76
C LYS A 104 -11.70 -10.69 29.81
N ALA A 105 -10.91 -10.13 28.91
CA ALA A 105 -9.50 -10.43 28.75
C ALA A 105 -8.61 -9.95 29.89
N ASP A 106 -9.00 -8.83 30.47
CA ASP A 106 -8.26 -8.08 31.48
C ASP A 106 -9.14 -7.98 32.74
N PRO A 107 -9.13 -9.01 33.63
CA PRO A 107 -9.98 -9.05 34.81
C PRO A 107 -9.54 -8.07 35.90
N ASP A 108 -8.25 -7.73 35.97
CA ASP A 108 -7.73 -6.79 36.96
C ASP A 108 -7.87 -5.32 36.51
N GLY A 109 -8.13 -5.09 35.21
CA GLY A 109 -8.44 -3.81 34.62
C GLY A 109 -7.23 -2.88 34.51
N ASN A 110 -6.02 -3.44 34.50
CA ASN A 110 -4.78 -2.68 34.47
C ASN A 110 -4.40 -2.20 33.04
N GLY A 111 -5.13 -2.65 32.01
CA GLY A 111 -4.94 -2.26 30.61
C GLY A 111 -3.84 -3.02 29.87
N VAL A 112 -3.21 -4.02 30.49
CA VAL A 112 -2.21 -4.91 29.91
C VAL A 112 -2.65 -6.38 30.09
N LEU A 113 -2.22 -7.28 29.19
CA LEU A 113 -2.52 -8.70 29.35
C LEU A 113 -1.29 -9.44 29.85
N SER A 114 -1.30 -9.85 31.12
CA SER A 114 -0.29 -10.76 31.64
C SER A 114 -0.35 -12.12 30.93
N LEU A 115 0.76 -12.86 30.97
CA LEU A 115 0.78 -14.23 30.44
C LEU A 115 -0.31 -15.13 31.03
N GLU A 116 -0.65 -14.96 32.32
CA GLU A 116 -1.67 -15.77 32.99
C GLU A 116 -3.09 -15.39 32.56
N GLU A 117 -3.34 -14.11 32.28
CA GLU A 117 -4.60 -13.66 31.66
C GLU A 117 -4.69 -14.18 30.23
N PHE A 118 -3.61 -14.06 29.46
CA PHE A 118 -3.57 -14.51 28.08
C PHE A 118 -3.83 -16.01 27.92
N LYS A 119 -3.27 -16.87 28.79
CA LYS A 119 -3.54 -18.32 28.80
C LYS A 119 -5.00 -18.65 29.08
N ARG A 120 -5.70 -17.81 29.85
CA ARG A 120 -7.13 -18.00 30.16
C ARG A 120 -8.02 -17.53 29.01
N LEU A 121 -7.46 -16.80 28.05
CA LEU A 121 -8.21 -16.31 26.91
C LEU A 121 -8.58 -17.45 25.97
N ASN A 122 -9.85 -17.47 25.61
CA ASN A 122 -10.32 -18.24 24.50
C ASN A 122 -10.22 -17.38 23.23
N ILE A 123 -9.24 -17.68 22.38
CA ILE A 123 -9.01 -16.98 21.12
C ILE A 123 -10.28 -16.99 20.23
N ARG A 124 -11.14 -18.00 20.35
CA ARG A 124 -12.41 -18.06 19.61
C ARG A 124 -13.37 -16.94 20.00
N ASP A 125 -13.36 -16.51 21.27
CA ASP A 125 -14.22 -15.41 21.72
C ASP A 125 -13.73 -14.07 21.16
N PHE A 126 -12.41 -13.90 20.97
CA PHE A 126 -11.84 -12.76 20.24
C PHE A 126 -12.29 -12.73 18.79
N HIS A 127 -12.15 -13.85 18.07
CA HIS A 127 -12.52 -13.93 16.66
C HIS A 127 -14.01 -13.67 16.47
N LYS A 128 -14.86 -14.30 17.30
CA LYS A 128 -16.30 -14.08 17.29
C LYS A 128 -16.67 -12.62 17.57
N TYR A 129 -15.98 -11.97 18.51
CA TYR A 129 -16.20 -10.55 18.77
C TYR A 129 -15.86 -9.70 17.55
N ILE A 130 -14.67 -9.90 16.94
CA ILE A 130 -14.23 -9.16 15.76
C ILE A 130 -15.19 -9.37 14.58
N GLY A 131 -15.58 -10.61 14.27
CA GLY A 131 -16.51 -10.94 13.18
C GLY A 131 -17.93 -10.40 13.40
N SER A 132 -18.41 -10.36 14.65
CA SER A 132 -19.75 -9.84 14.95
C SER A 132 -19.92 -8.32 14.81
N GLN A 133 -18.81 -7.58 14.73
CA GLN A 133 -18.84 -6.12 14.70
C GLN A 133 -19.10 -5.61 13.28
N LYS A 134 -20.14 -4.77 13.12
CA LYS A 134 -20.36 -4.06 11.85
C LYS A 134 -19.23 -3.06 11.62
N VAL A 135 -18.29 -3.41 10.76
CA VAL A 135 -17.17 -2.53 10.37
C VAL A 135 -17.69 -1.40 9.50
N LYS A 136 -17.51 -0.14 9.96
CA LYS A 136 -17.77 1.02 9.11
C LYS A 136 -16.60 1.23 8.17
N THR A 137 -16.84 1.82 7.00
CA THR A 137 -15.75 2.17 6.08
C THR A 137 -14.73 3.15 6.69
N SER A 138 -15.14 3.95 7.67
CA SER A 138 -14.25 4.80 8.47
C SER A 138 -13.23 4.05 9.30
N ASP A 139 -13.49 2.77 9.56
CA ASP A 139 -12.68 1.92 10.43
C ASP A 139 -11.76 1.01 9.60
N ALA A 140 -11.80 1.11 8.27
CA ALA A 140 -10.91 0.37 7.37
C ALA A 140 -9.51 0.99 7.34
N VAL A 141 -8.49 0.18 7.06
CA VAL A 141 -7.11 0.64 6.82
C VAL A 141 -7.08 1.69 5.69
N ARG A 142 -7.84 1.45 4.62
CA ARG A 142 -7.98 2.33 3.46
C ARG A 142 -9.45 2.62 3.15
N ASN A 143 -9.83 3.89 3.20
CA ASN A 143 -11.17 4.36 2.87
C ASN A 143 -11.13 5.27 1.62
N SER A 144 -11.19 4.66 0.44
CA SER A 144 -11.21 5.36 -0.84
C SER A 144 -11.85 4.49 -1.93
N GLN A 145 -11.99 5.07 -3.13
CA GLN A 145 -12.32 4.35 -4.35
C GLN A 145 -11.19 4.51 -5.36
N HIS A 146 -10.95 3.53 -6.21
CA HIS A 146 -9.96 3.65 -7.27
C HIS A 146 -10.36 2.94 -8.56
N THR A 147 -9.62 3.24 -9.62
CA THR A 147 -9.61 2.51 -10.88
C THR A 147 -8.22 2.59 -11.50
N TRP A 148 -8.00 1.89 -12.61
CA TRP A 148 -6.70 1.79 -13.28
C TRP A 148 -6.80 2.30 -14.72
N LEU A 149 -5.88 3.15 -15.15
CA LEU A 149 -5.83 3.69 -16.51
C LEU A 149 -4.58 3.19 -17.24
N TYR A 150 -4.80 2.63 -18.43
CA TYR A 150 -3.72 2.18 -19.30
C TYR A 150 -2.99 3.37 -19.95
N GLN A 151 -1.68 3.25 -20.14
CA GLN A 151 -0.83 4.33 -20.67
C GLN A 151 0.07 3.90 -21.85
N GLY A 152 -0.10 2.67 -22.36
CA GLY A 152 0.67 2.16 -23.50
C GLY A 152 0.04 2.52 -24.86
N GLU A 153 0.38 1.77 -25.89
CA GLU A 153 -0.15 1.98 -27.25
C GLU A 153 -1.66 1.77 -27.31
N GLY A 154 -2.37 2.66 -28.01
CA GLY A 154 -3.84 2.71 -28.02
C GLY A 154 -4.47 3.52 -26.88
N ALA A 155 -3.71 3.95 -25.87
CA ALA A 155 -4.21 4.90 -24.87
C ALA A 155 -4.27 6.34 -25.43
N HIS A 156 -5.05 7.20 -24.76
CA HIS A 156 -5.12 8.63 -25.09
C HIS A 156 -3.72 9.28 -25.05
N GLN A 157 -3.43 10.17 -26.01
CA GLN A 157 -2.11 10.78 -26.19
C GLN A 157 -1.52 11.42 -24.91
N VAL A 158 -2.37 12.05 -24.10
CA VAL A 158 -1.97 12.65 -22.81
C VAL A 158 -1.49 11.58 -21.83
N MET A 159 -2.15 10.42 -21.76
CA MET A 159 -1.77 9.33 -20.86
C MET A 159 -0.37 8.79 -21.20
N ARG A 160 -0.10 8.66 -22.50
CA ARG A 160 1.23 8.31 -23.03
C ARG A 160 2.27 9.40 -22.73
N ALA A 161 1.93 10.67 -22.94
CA ALA A 161 2.82 11.80 -22.67
C ALA A 161 3.20 11.91 -21.18
N ILE A 162 2.26 11.60 -20.26
CA ILE A 162 2.54 11.51 -18.82
C ILE A 162 3.55 10.40 -18.54
N ARG A 163 3.37 9.19 -19.09
CA ARG A 163 4.34 8.09 -18.94
C ARG A 163 5.73 8.49 -19.46
N GLN A 164 5.81 9.18 -20.58
CA GLN A 164 7.07 9.72 -21.12
C GLN A 164 7.72 10.77 -20.22
N ARG A 165 6.94 11.63 -19.55
CA ARG A 165 7.47 12.55 -18.52
C ARG A 165 8.02 11.79 -17.32
N VAL A 166 7.32 10.75 -16.85
CA VAL A 166 7.79 9.91 -15.75
C VAL A 166 9.11 9.24 -16.09
N MET A 167 9.27 8.70 -17.31
CA MET A 167 10.56 8.14 -17.75
C MET A 167 11.70 9.16 -17.75
N ARG A 168 11.43 10.38 -18.20
CA ARG A 168 12.43 11.47 -18.16
C ARG A 168 12.76 11.91 -16.74
N LEU A 169 11.78 11.89 -15.83
CA LEU A 169 11.96 12.22 -14.42
C LEU A 169 12.84 11.17 -13.73
N THR A 170 12.45 9.90 -13.80
CA THR A 170 13.11 8.82 -13.06
C THR A 170 14.44 8.40 -13.68
N ARG A 171 14.66 8.71 -14.97
CA ARG A 171 15.83 8.28 -15.75
C ARG A 171 16.00 6.75 -15.77
N LEU A 172 14.93 6.02 -15.53
CA LEU A 172 14.91 4.57 -15.60
C LEU A 172 14.76 4.09 -17.05
N PRO A 173 15.25 2.88 -17.38
CA PRO A 173 15.03 2.28 -18.69
C PRO A 173 13.55 2.22 -19.06
N PRO A 174 13.19 2.47 -20.33
CA PRO A 174 11.80 2.41 -20.79
C PRO A 174 11.12 1.08 -20.45
N GLU A 175 11.85 -0.03 -20.58
CA GLU A 175 11.34 -1.38 -20.34
C GLU A 175 10.99 -1.62 -18.87
N ILE A 176 11.58 -0.87 -17.93
CA ILE A 176 11.17 -0.90 -16.52
C ILE A 176 9.85 -0.16 -16.35
N VAL A 177 9.76 1.07 -16.87
CA VAL A 177 8.60 1.93 -16.66
C VAL A 177 7.37 1.46 -17.43
N GLU A 178 7.54 0.89 -18.63
CA GLU A 178 6.44 0.46 -19.49
C GLU A 178 5.79 -0.85 -19.03
N HIS A 179 6.56 -1.75 -18.43
CA HIS A 179 6.09 -3.02 -17.85
C HIS A 179 5.70 -2.92 -16.36
N SER A 180 5.71 -1.71 -15.80
CA SER A 180 5.21 -1.45 -14.46
C SER A 180 3.67 -1.40 -14.43
N GLU A 181 3.10 -1.36 -13.22
CA GLU A 181 1.67 -1.26 -12.97
C GLU A 181 1.02 -0.10 -13.78
N PRO A 182 -0.24 -0.25 -14.22
CA PRO A 182 -0.97 0.86 -14.84
C PRO A 182 -1.18 2.01 -13.86
N LEU A 183 -1.51 3.20 -14.36
CA LEU A 183 -1.76 4.36 -13.51
C LEU A 183 -3.01 4.13 -12.66
N GLN A 184 -2.88 4.05 -11.33
CA GLN A 184 -4.05 3.99 -10.47
C GLN A 184 -4.53 5.42 -10.18
N VAL A 185 -5.84 5.63 -10.33
CA VAL A 185 -6.51 6.90 -10.00
C VAL A 185 -7.39 6.66 -8.80
N VAL A 186 -7.20 7.45 -7.75
CA VAL A 186 -7.87 7.28 -6.45
C VAL A 186 -8.69 8.52 -6.12
N ARG A 187 -9.91 8.28 -5.64
CA ARG A 187 -10.83 9.28 -5.12
C ARG A 187 -11.05 9.03 -3.62
N TYR A 188 -10.80 10.05 -2.82
CA TYR A 188 -11.22 10.12 -1.42
C TYR A 188 -12.37 11.11 -1.32
N ASP A 189 -13.50 10.61 -0.82
CA ASP A 189 -14.61 11.46 -0.40
C ASP A 189 -14.30 12.13 0.95
N GLN A 190 -15.12 13.10 1.35
CA GLN A 190 -15.07 13.63 2.70
C GLN A 190 -15.20 12.49 3.71
N GLY A 191 -14.26 12.43 4.67
CA GLY A 191 -14.13 11.31 5.61
C GLY A 191 -13.24 10.16 5.13
N GLY A 192 -12.76 10.20 3.89
CA GLY A 192 -11.81 9.26 3.32
C GLY A 192 -10.39 9.47 3.88
N HIS A 193 -9.65 8.38 4.00
CA HIS A 193 -8.30 8.34 4.56
C HIS A 193 -7.57 7.08 4.07
N TYR A 194 -6.25 7.04 4.28
CA TYR A 194 -5.44 5.83 4.17
C TYR A 194 -4.38 5.89 5.26
N HIS A 195 -4.43 4.94 6.19
CA HIS A 195 -3.45 4.84 7.28
C HIS A 195 -2.03 4.64 6.75
N ALA A 196 -1.02 5.01 7.56
CA ALA A 196 0.35 5.02 7.08
C ALA A 196 0.83 3.59 6.77
N HIS A 197 1.47 3.41 5.62
CA HIS A 197 1.90 2.12 5.09
C HIS A 197 3.13 2.28 4.20
N MET A 198 3.73 1.13 3.86
CA MET A 198 4.75 1.02 2.82
C MET A 198 4.08 0.61 1.51
N ASP A 199 4.55 1.16 0.39
CA ASP A 199 4.05 0.74 -0.92
C ASP A 199 4.55 -0.64 -1.34
N SER A 200 5.67 -1.09 -0.75
CA SER A 200 6.33 -2.36 -1.05
C SER A 200 6.54 -3.22 0.19
N GLY A 201 6.68 -4.53 0.01
CA GLY A 201 7.02 -5.46 1.08
C GLY A 201 8.53 -5.62 1.31
N PRO A 202 8.92 -6.27 2.44
CA PRO A 202 10.31 -6.56 2.76
C PRO A 202 10.97 -7.50 1.73
N VAL A 203 12.30 -7.39 1.63
CA VAL A 203 13.12 -8.20 0.70
C VAL A 203 13.77 -9.36 1.45
N PHE A 204 13.35 -10.58 1.11
CA PHE A 204 13.97 -11.82 1.50
C PHE A 204 14.47 -12.57 0.26
N PRO A 205 15.41 -13.52 0.37
CA PRO A 205 15.86 -14.33 -0.77
C PRO A 205 14.70 -15.04 -1.51
N GLU A 206 13.65 -15.42 -0.78
CA GLU A 206 12.47 -16.11 -1.28
C GLU A 206 11.37 -15.16 -1.79
N THR A 207 11.50 -13.84 -1.57
CA THR A 207 10.50 -12.84 -1.98
C THR A 207 10.20 -12.97 -3.47
N ALA A 208 8.92 -13.05 -3.82
CA ALA A 208 8.44 -13.10 -5.20
C ALA A 208 7.68 -11.81 -5.54
N CYS A 209 8.08 -11.12 -6.60
CA CYS A 209 7.41 -9.89 -7.03
C CYS A 209 6.24 -10.20 -7.95
N SER A 210 5.05 -9.67 -7.67
CA SER A 210 3.86 -9.92 -8.50
C SER A 210 4.05 -9.51 -9.96
N HIS A 211 4.83 -8.45 -10.26
CA HIS A 211 5.02 -7.96 -11.64
C HIS A 211 5.97 -8.82 -12.49
N THR A 212 6.93 -9.53 -11.89
CA THR A 212 7.86 -10.42 -12.62
C THR A 212 7.38 -11.86 -12.68
N LYS A 213 6.19 -12.14 -12.13
CA LYS A 213 5.59 -13.46 -12.18
C LYS A 213 5.11 -13.79 -13.58
N LEU A 214 5.60 -14.90 -14.14
CA LEU A 214 5.21 -15.35 -15.48
C LEU A 214 3.83 -16.02 -15.52
N VAL A 215 3.31 -16.49 -14.37
CA VAL A 215 1.99 -17.11 -14.26
C VAL A 215 1.02 -16.11 -13.67
N ALA A 216 0.14 -15.56 -14.51
CA ALA A 216 -0.97 -14.74 -14.06
C ALA A 216 -1.99 -15.62 -13.32
N ASN A 217 -2.38 -15.22 -12.10
CA ASN A 217 -3.50 -15.77 -11.29
C ASN A 217 -3.20 -16.93 -10.33
N GLU A 218 -1.96 -17.36 -10.14
CA GLU A 218 -1.64 -18.16 -8.95
C GLU A 218 -1.26 -17.24 -7.79
N SER A 219 -1.47 -17.66 -6.54
CA SER A 219 -0.89 -16.98 -5.37
C SER A 219 0.40 -17.72 -5.01
N ALA A 220 1.54 -17.01 -4.98
CA ALA A 220 2.80 -17.62 -4.55
C ALA A 220 3.06 -17.32 -3.06
N PRO A 221 3.68 -18.25 -2.30
CA PRO A 221 4.21 -17.90 -0.99
C PRO A 221 5.25 -16.78 -1.14
N PHE A 222 5.28 -15.86 -0.19
CA PHE A 222 6.17 -14.68 -0.19
C PHE A 222 5.94 -13.70 -1.36
N GLU A 223 4.76 -13.75 -1.98
CA GLU A 223 4.37 -12.78 -3.01
C GLU A 223 4.15 -11.38 -2.41
N THR A 224 4.75 -10.36 -3.03
CA THR A 224 4.57 -8.96 -2.62
C THR A 224 4.70 -7.99 -3.80
N SER A 225 4.27 -6.74 -3.57
CA SER A 225 4.52 -5.63 -4.49
C SER A 225 5.97 -5.16 -4.35
N CYS A 226 6.68 -5.11 -5.48
CA CYS A 226 8.07 -4.64 -5.56
C CYS A 226 8.11 -3.30 -6.31
N ARG A 227 7.63 -2.24 -5.67
CA ARG A 227 7.53 -0.90 -6.25
C ARG A 227 8.75 -0.11 -5.85
N TYR A 228 9.69 0.05 -6.77
CA TYR A 228 10.94 0.75 -6.54
C TYR A 228 10.75 2.26 -6.30
N VAL A 229 9.90 2.88 -7.12
CA VAL A 229 9.58 4.31 -7.04
C VAL A 229 8.08 4.49 -7.01
N THR A 230 7.61 5.43 -6.19
CA THR A 230 6.23 5.94 -6.26
C THR A 230 6.25 7.36 -6.79
N VAL A 231 5.47 7.62 -7.84
CA VAL A 231 5.18 8.97 -8.32
C VAL A 231 3.70 9.27 -8.09
N LEU A 232 3.41 10.14 -7.14
CA LEU A 232 2.07 10.58 -6.78
C LEU A 232 1.74 11.91 -7.44
N PHE A 233 0.59 12.00 -8.10
CA PHE A 233 0.06 13.22 -8.71
C PHE A 233 -1.17 13.69 -7.95
N TYR A 234 -1.22 14.98 -7.60
CA TYR A 234 -2.44 15.61 -7.11
C TYR A 234 -3.26 16.14 -8.29
N LEU A 235 -4.48 15.62 -8.46
CA LEU A 235 -5.33 15.92 -9.61
C LEU A 235 -6.29 17.08 -9.35
N ASN A 236 -6.47 17.48 -8.09
CA ASN A 236 -7.23 18.67 -7.71
C ASN A 236 -6.72 19.29 -6.42
N ASN A 237 -7.06 20.56 -6.19
CA ASN A 237 -6.93 21.19 -4.89
C ASN A 237 -8.00 20.64 -3.95
N VAL A 238 -7.62 20.36 -2.70
CA VAL A 238 -8.53 19.86 -1.66
C VAL A 238 -8.94 21.01 -0.74
N THR A 239 -10.24 21.14 -0.46
CA THR A 239 -10.76 22.26 0.34
C THR A 239 -10.30 22.19 1.80
N GLY A 240 -10.28 20.98 2.39
CA GLY A 240 -9.79 20.78 3.76
C GLY A 240 -9.24 19.38 3.99
N GLY A 241 -8.10 19.32 4.68
CA GLY A 241 -7.35 18.09 4.97
C GLY A 241 -6.80 17.43 3.72
N GLY A 242 -6.69 16.09 3.75
CA GLY A 242 -6.27 15.30 2.60
C GLY A 242 -4.78 15.36 2.27
N GLU A 243 -3.94 15.85 3.18
CA GLU A 243 -2.48 15.83 3.04
C GLU A 243 -1.93 14.42 2.82
N THR A 244 -0.74 14.32 2.24
CA THR A 244 0.07 13.11 2.28
C THR A 244 1.10 13.28 3.37
N VAL A 245 1.01 12.46 4.42
CA VAL A 245 1.91 12.54 5.58
C VAL A 245 3.00 11.49 5.47
N PHE A 246 4.22 11.86 5.80
CA PHE A 246 5.36 10.97 6.05
C PHE A 246 5.67 11.08 7.54
N PRO A 247 5.12 10.19 8.39
CA PRO A 247 5.12 10.40 9.84
C PRO A 247 6.51 10.53 10.44
N ILE A 248 7.50 9.88 9.85
CA ILE A 248 8.87 9.77 10.34
C ILE A 248 9.91 10.31 9.37
N ALA A 249 9.52 11.10 8.36
CA ALA A 249 10.48 11.79 7.52
C ALA A 249 11.51 12.57 8.36
N ASP A 250 12.78 12.56 7.97
CA ASP A 250 13.89 13.21 8.70
C ASP A 250 14.15 12.72 10.14
N ASN A 251 13.52 11.63 10.58
CA ASN A 251 13.81 11.12 11.91
C ASN A 251 15.24 10.57 11.97
N ARG A 252 15.95 10.78 13.09
CA ARG A 252 17.36 10.36 13.20
C ARG A 252 17.52 8.84 13.19
N THR A 253 16.53 8.15 13.73
CA THR A 253 16.49 6.69 13.88
C THR A 253 15.08 6.20 13.62
N TYR A 254 14.96 5.01 13.05
CA TYR A 254 13.70 4.29 12.98
C TYR A 254 13.65 3.24 14.11
N GLU A 255 12.55 3.24 14.86
CA GLU A 255 12.22 2.19 15.81
C GLU A 255 10.71 2.00 15.77
N GLU A 256 10.23 0.81 15.40
CA GLU A 256 8.80 0.55 15.19
C GLU A 256 7.97 0.85 16.45
N MET A 257 8.48 0.47 17.63
CA MET A 257 7.84 0.76 18.92
C MET A 257 7.72 2.26 19.21
N SER A 258 8.56 3.10 18.59
CA SER A 258 8.50 4.56 18.74
C SER A 258 7.40 5.19 17.87
N LEU A 259 6.79 4.45 16.92
CA LEU A 259 5.64 4.93 16.15
C LEU A 259 4.37 5.01 17.02
N ILE A 260 4.34 4.30 18.14
CA ILE A 260 3.20 4.22 19.06
C ILE A 260 3.67 4.66 20.45
N GLN A 261 3.39 5.90 20.82
CA GLN A 261 3.81 6.48 22.12
C GLN A 261 2.63 7.08 22.85
N ASN A 262 2.46 6.77 24.14
CA ASN A 262 1.42 7.37 24.99
C ASN A 262 0.01 7.31 24.37
N ASP A 263 -0.41 6.15 23.86
CA ASP A 263 -1.66 5.93 23.11
C ASP A 263 -1.80 6.72 21.79
N VAL A 264 -0.72 7.33 21.30
CA VAL A 264 -0.65 7.99 20.01
C VAL A 264 0.02 7.07 19.01
N ASP A 265 -0.77 6.51 18.08
CA ASP A 265 -0.24 5.82 16.90
C ASP A 265 -0.04 6.82 15.75
N LEU A 266 1.21 7.10 15.39
CA LEU A 266 1.57 8.01 14.31
C LEU A 266 1.12 7.52 12.91
N ARG A 267 0.77 6.23 12.79
CA ARG A 267 0.23 5.65 11.57
C ARG A 267 -1.27 5.95 11.41
N ASP A 268 -1.94 6.38 12.48
CA ASP A 268 -3.32 6.85 12.44
C ASP A 268 -3.43 8.22 11.75
N THR A 269 -3.61 8.22 10.44
CA THR A 269 -3.73 9.43 9.62
C THR A 269 -5.07 10.17 9.79
N ARG A 270 -6.02 9.60 10.54
CA ARG A 270 -7.28 10.27 10.88
C ARG A 270 -7.10 11.18 12.10
N LYS A 271 -6.38 10.70 13.10
CA LYS A 271 -6.22 11.38 14.40
C LYS A 271 -4.90 12.16 14.53
N ASN A 272 -3.81 11.65 13.96
CA ASN A 272 -2.45 12.08 14.28
C ASN A 272 -1.65 12.59 13.08
N CYS A 273 -2.31 12.93 11.98
CA CYS A 273 -1.64 13.47 10.78
C CYS A 273 -0.81 14.73 11.11
N ASP A 274 -1.30 15.59 12.00
CA ASP A 274 -0.67 16.82 12.49
C ASP A 274 0.62 16.58 13.27
N LYS A 275 0.82 15.37 13.81
CA LYS A 275 2.02 14.96 14.55
C LYS A 275 3.11 14.34 13.69
N GLY A 276 2.81 14.02 12.43
CA GLY A 276 3.83 13.53 11.50
C GLY A 276 4.89 14.58 11.18
N ASN A 277 6.12 14.14 10.91
CA ASN A 277 7.25 15.03 10.67
C ASN A 277 7.10 15.87 9.40
N LEU A 278 6.57 15.28 8.33
CA LEU A 278 6.36 15.95 7.04
C LEU A 278 4.94 15.73 6.53
N ARG A 279 4.32 16.78 6.02
CA ARG A 279 3.02 16.74 5.34
C ARG A 279 3.09 17.51 4.03
N VAL A 280 2.71 16.87 2.94
CA VAL A 280 2.58 17.51 1.63
C VAL A 280 1.12 17.84 1.38
N LYS A 281 0.83 19.13 1.17
CA LYS A 281 -0.53 19.60 0.89
C LYS A 281 -0.91 19.30 -0.56
N PRO A 282 -2.13 18.82 -0.84
CA PRO A 282 -2.57 18.58 -2.21
C PRO A 282 -2.68 19.89 -2.98
N GLN A 283 -1.89 20.01 -4.04
CA GLN A 283 -1.97 21.11 -5.00
C GLN A 283 -2.09 20.54 -6.41
N GLN A 284 -3.15 20.91 -7.12
CA GLN A 284 -3.43 20.41 -8.46
C GLN A 284 -2.22 20.59 -9.38
N GLY A 285 -1.85 19.51 -10.07
CA GLY A 285 -0.74 19.50 -11.01
C GLY A 285 0.60 19.10 -10.39
N THR A 286 0.76 19.23 -9.08
CA THR A 286 1.99 18.85 -8.38
C THR A 286 2.19 17.34 -8.39
N ALA A 287 3.42 16.91 -8.69
CA ALA A 287 3.89 15.55 -8.47
C ALA A 287 4.77 15.48 -7.21
N VAL A 288 4.66 14.40 -6.46
CA VAL A 288 5.56 14.04 -5.36
C VAL A 288 6.14 12.69 -5.70
N PHE A 289 7.46 12.53 -5.63
CA PHE A 289 8.09 11.23 -5.89
C PHE A 289 9.08 10.86 -4.79
N TRP A 290 9.15 9.57 -4.48
CA TRP A 290 10.12 9.00 -3.54
C TRP A 290 10.49 7.58 -3.94
N TYR A 291 11.61 7.10 -3.39
CA TYR A 291 12.05 5.70 -3.49
C TYR A 291 11.50 4.92 -2.30
N ASN A 292 11.03 3.69 -2.53
CA ASN A 292 10.54 2.82 -1.43
C ASN A 292 11.62 1.86 -0.90
N TYR A 293 12.78 1.82 -1.55
CA TYR A 293 13.90 0.96 -1.17
C TYR A 293 15.19 1.79 -1.11
N LEU A 294 16.12 1.37 -0.28
CA LEU A 294 17.49 1.88 -0.24
C LEU A 294 18.34 1.33 -1.39
N SER A 295 19.54 1.87 -1.54
CA SER A 295 20.54 1.34 -2.48
C SER A 295 21.20 0.09 -1.91
N ASP A 296 21.44 -0.92 -2.74
CA ASP A 296 22.32 -2.04 -2.36
C ASP A 296 23.81 -1.66 -2.38
N GLY A 297 24.15 -0.45 -2.85
CA GLY A 297 25.53 0.01 -3.02
C GLY A 297 26.20 -0.41 -4.32
N GLU A 298 25.58 -1.29 -5.11
CA GLU A 298 26.07 -1.79 -6.41
C GLU A 298 25.21 -1.28 -7.59
N GLY A 299 24.26 -0.39 -7.30
CA GLY A 299 23.39 0.23 -8.29
C GLY A 299 22.16 -0.61 -8.63
N TRP A 300 21.67 -1.39 -7.66
CA TRP A 300 20.39 -2.08 -7.69
C TRP A 300 19.51 -1.75 -6.46
N VAL A 301 18.40 -2.45 -6.33
CA VAL A 301 17.45 -2.31 -5.22
C VAL A 301 18.01 -3.02 -3.98
N GLY A 302 18.11 -2.30 -2.86
CA GLY A 302 18.53 -2.82 -1.57
C GLY A 302 17.34 -3.16 -0.65
N GLU A 303 17.52 -2.89 0.64
CA GLU A 303 16.50 -3.09 1.67
C GLU A 303 15.34 -2.08 1.53
N LEU A 304 14.20 -2.38 2.15
CA LEU A 304 13.06 -1.46 2.21
C LEU A 304 13.48 -0.18 2.95
N ASP A 305 13.09 0.98 2.46
CA ASP A 305 13.34 2.24 3.15
C ASP A 305 12.21 2.53 4.15
N ASP A 306 12.47 2.30 5.44
CA ASP A 306 11.48 2.54 6.49
C ASP A 306 11.01 4.00 6.57
N PHE A 307 11.80 4.95 6.07
CA PHE A 307 11.43 6.37 6.05
C PHE A 307 10.43 6.70 4.94
N ALA A 308 10.17 5.77 4.02
CA ALA A 308 9.12 5.87 3.01
C ALA A 308 7.71 5.60 3.57
N LEU A 309 7.58 5.33 4.88
CA LEU A 309 6.28 5.21 5.55
C LEU A 309 5.45 6.46 5.31
N HIS A 310 4.29 6.29 4.67
CA HIS A 310 3.44 7.41 4.29
C HIS A 310 1.96 7.05 4.33
N GLY A 311 1.09 8.05 4.39
CA GLY A 311 -0.35 7.83 4.37
C GLY A 311 -1.14 9.03 3.85
N GLY A 312 -2.42 8.78 3.56
CA GLY A 312 -3.38 9.80 3.15
C GLY A 312 -4.18 10.29 4.35
N CYS A 313 -3.99 11.54 4.74
CA CYS A 313 -4.72 12.14 5.85
C CYS A 313 -6.21 12.28 5.55
N LEU A 314 -7.00 12.38 6.63
CA LEU A 314 -8.44 12.57 6.57
C LEU A 314 -8.82 13.75 5.69
N VAL A 315 -9.68 13.53 4.69
CA VAL A 315 -10.31 14.62 3.94
C VAL A 315 -11.43 15.20 4.79
N THR A 316 -11.24 16.41 5.31
CA THR A 316 -12.23 17.05 6.20
C THR A 316 -13.30 17.81 5.41
N GLN A 317 -12.97 18.32 4.22
CA GLN A 317 -13.90 19.03 3.36
C GLN A 317 -13.58 18.83 1.86
N GLY A 318 -14.62 18.57 1.07
CA GLY A 318 -14.50 18.37 -0.38
C GLY A 318 -14.11 16.94 -0.75
N THR A 319 -13.42 16.80 -1.88
CA THR A 319 -12.92 15.50 -2.38
C THR A 319 -11.46 15.62 -2.80
N LYS A 320 -10.68 14.56 -2.60
CA LYS A 320 -9.29 14.46 -3.05
C LYS A 320 -9.20 13.45 -4.18
N TRP A 321 -8.64 13.89 -5.30
CA TRP A 321 -8.27 13.05 -6.43
C TRP A 321 -6.76 13.02 -6.57
N ILE A 322 -6.22 11.81 -6.64
CA ILE A 322 -4.81 11.56 -6.91
C ILE A 322 -4.67 10.51 -8.00
N ALA A 323 -3.49 10.47 -8.62
CA ALA A 323 -3.05 9.30 -9.36
C ALA A 323 -1.67 8.87 -8.89
N ASN A 324 -1.40 7.56 -8.84
CA ASN A 324 -0.10 7.01 -8.51
C ASN A 324 0.43 6.19 -9.68
N ASN A 325 1.70 6.43 -10.00
CA ASN A 325 2.46 5.62 -10.94
C ASN A 325 3.57 4.92 -10.15
N TRP A 326 3.41 3.62 -9.98
CA TRP A 326 4.41 2.78 -9.33
C TRP A 326 5.34 2.22 -10.38
N ILE A 327 6.66 2.37 -10.15
CA ILE A 327 7.67 1.78 -11.03
C ILE A 327 8.19 0.52 -10.38
N ASN A 328 7.97 -0.62 -11.01
CA ASN A 328 8.27 -1.93 -10.43
C ASN A 328 9.66 -2.40 -10.83
N VAL A 329 10.44 -2.85 -9.85
CA VAL A 329 11.77 -3.46 -10.06
C VAL A 329 11.91 -4.63 -9.10
N ASP A 330 12.21 -5.82 -9.62
CA ASP A 330 12.49 -6.98 -8.77
C ASP A 330 13.85 -6.80 -8.07
N PRO A 331 13.91 -6.93 -6.72
CA PRO A 331 15.17 -6.87 -5.98
C PRO A 331 16.19 -7.91 -6.48
N ASN A 332 15.73 -9.04 -7.02
CA ASN A 332 16.59 -9.98 -7.72
C ASN A 332 16.80 -9.52 -9.17
N ARG A 333 17.98 -8.94 -9.43
CA ARG A 333 18.39 -8.45 -10.74
C ARG A 333 18.27 -9.48 -11.86
N LEU A 334 18.60 -10.75 -11.61
CA LEU A 334 18.51 -11.81 -12.62
C LEU A 334 17.06 -12.13 -12.97
N ARG A 335 16.14 -12.11 -12.00
CA ARG A 335 14.71 -12.28 -12.27
C ARG A 335 14.15 -11.12 -13.09
N GLN A 336 14.49 -9.88 -12.74
CA GLN A 336 14.10 -8.70 -13.53
C GLN A 336 14.57 -8.81 -14.99
N GLN A 337 15.83 -9.20 -15.21
CA GLN A 337 16.40 -9.32 -16.55
C GLN A 337 15.70 -10.41 -17.37
N ARG A 338 15.45 -11.59 -16.77
CA ARG A 338 14.72 -12.67 -17.44
C ARG A 338 13.31 -12.24 -17.82
N PHE A 339 12.60 -11.56 -16.92
CA PHE A 339 11.27 -11.03 -17.20
C PHE A 339 11.28 -10.07 -18.39
N GLN A 340 12.23 -9.13 -18.44
CA GLN A 340 12.34 -8.17 -19.54
C GLN A 340 12.61 -8.86 -20.88
N GLN A 341 13.56 -9.81 -20.92
CA GLN A 341 13.86 -10.59 -22.12
C GLN A 341 12.66 -11.39 -22.63
N GLU A 342 11.88 -11.97 -21.72
CA GLU A 342 10.67 -12.70 -22.09
C GLU A 342 9.60 -11.75 -22.64
N MET A 343 9.38 -10.58 -22.04
CA MET A 343 8.41 -9.60 -22.55
C MET A 343 8.80 -9.08 -23.95
N GLU A 344 10.08 -8.83 -24.20
CA GLU A 344 10.58 -8.49 -25.54
C GLU A 344 10.33 -9.62 -26.55
N ARG A 345 10.56 -10.87 -26.14
CA ARG A 345 10.29 -12.06 -26.99
C ARG A 345 8.80 -12.20 -27.33
N TYR A 346 7.91 -11.95 -26.38
CA TYR A 346 6.47 -11.95 -26.62
C TYR A 346 6.03 -10.82 -27.57
N ALA A 347 6.59 -9.62 -27.40
CA ALA A 347 6.31 -8.50 -28.30
C ALA A 347 6.79 -8.78 -29.73
N GLY A 348 8.00 -9.34 -29.89
CA GLY A 348 8.57 -9.70 -31.19
C GLY A 348 7.85 -10.86 -31.91
N SER A 349 7.36 -11.86 -31.16
CA SER A 349 6.61 -12.99 -31.74
C SER A 349 5.17 -12.62 -32.16
N GLY A 350 4.58 -11.59 -31.55
CA GLY A 350 3.25 -11.07 -31.92
C GLY A 350 3.21 -10.27 -33.23
N ALA A 351 4.33 -9.70 -33.68
CA ALA A 351 4.38 -8.87 -34.89
C ALA A 351 4.22 -9.66 -36.21
N GLY A 352 4.27 -10.99 -36.18
CA GLY A 352 4.07 -11.88 -37.34
C GLY A 352 2.65 -12.41 -37.52
N ALA A 353 1.73 -12.16 -36.58
CA ALA A 353 0.34 -12.63 -36.63
C ALA A 353 -0.61 -11.44 -36.77
N SER A 354 -0.77 -10.96 -38.01
CA SER A 354 -1.86 -10.04 -38.35
C SER A 354 -3.21 -10.67 -38.03
N GLY A 355 -4.02 -10.03 -37.18
CA GLY A 355 -5.49 -10.12 -37.32
C GLY A 355 -6.36 -10.16 -36.06
N GLU A 356 -5.85 -10.44 -34.87
CA GLU A 356 -6.71 -10.55 -33.68
C GLU A 356 -5.97 -10.10 -32.42
N TRP A 357 -6.46 -9.03 -31.80
CA TRP A 357 -5.87 -8.47 -30.59
C TRP A 357 -6.00 -9.46 -29.43
N THR A 358 -4.93 -9.64 -28.68
CA THR A 358 -4.81 -10.56 -27.53
C THR A 358 -5.72 -10.23 -26.34
N VAL A 359 -6.46 -9.12 -26.38
CA VAL A 359 -7.51 -8.82 -25.39
C VAL A 359 -8.74 -9.73 -25.58
N ASP A 360 -9.01 -10.22 -26.80
CA ASP A 360 -10.18 -11.07 -27.07
C ASP A 360 -10.02 -12.51 -26.57
N LYS A 361 -8.79 -12.99 -26.33
CA LYS A 361 -8.55 -14.35 -25.78
C LYS A 361 -8.75 -14.44 -24.27
N ALA A 362 -8.65 -13.34 -23.53
CA ALA A 362 -8.87 -13.34 -22.08
C ALA A 362 -10.36 -13.29 -21.70
N TYR A 363 -11.24 -12.92 -22.64
CA TYR A 363 -12.67 -12.70 -22.39
C TYR A 363 -13.62 -13.56 -23.26
N SER A 364 -13.11 -14.37 -24.19
CA SER A 364 -13.95 -15.24 -25.04
C SER A 364 -14.69 -16.34 -24.27
N GLY A 365 -14.32 -16.60 -23.01
CA GLY A 365 -14.95 -17.61 -22.15
C GLY A 365 -16.01 -17.08 -21.18
N LEU A 366 -16.29 -15.77 -21.14
CA LEU A 366 -17.31 -15.19 -20.25
C LEU A 366 -18.67 -15.17 -20.96
N HIS A 367 -19.29 -16.34 -21.07
CA HIS A 367 -20.76 -16.40 -21.19
C HIS A 367 -21.37 -16.08 -19.83
N VAL A 368 -21.88 -14.86 -19.70
CA VAL A 368 -22.90 -14.53 -18.70
C VAL A 368 -24.24 -14.81 -19.38
N GLU A 369 -24.87 -15.92 -19.04
CA GLU A 369 -26.30 -16.09 -19.31
C GLU A 369 -27.07 -15.03 -18.50
N LEU A 370 -27.96 -14.31 -19.18
CA LEU A 370 -28.82 -13.25 -18.66
C LEU A 370 -29.83 -13.74 -17.62
#